data_AF-A0A069D5J1-F1
#
_entry.id   AF-A0A069D5J1-F1
#
_cell.length_a   1.000
_cell.length_b   1.000
_cell.length_c   1.000
_cell.angle_alpha   90.00
_cell.angle_beta   90.00
_cell.angle_gamma   90.00
#
_symmetry.space_group_name_H-M   'P 1'
#
loop_
_entity.id
_entity.type
_entity.pdbx_description
1 polymer ?
#
loop_
_entity_poly.entity_id
_entity_poly.type
_entity_poly.pdbx_seq_one_letter_code
_entity_poly.pdbx_strand_id
1 'polypeptide(L)' 'MDFKNNANLATEYLYDKNGNLIKDYNKSITEISYNVLNLPQTLKISSATNTYTYVADGGILKTAHTIFT' A
#
# COMPACT_ATOMS: atom_id res chain seq x y z
N MET A 1 -13.67 -7.10 -15.27
CA MET A 1 -12.42 -7.36 -14.52
C MET A 1 -12.76 -8.43 -13.50
N ASP A 2 -12.13 -9.59 -13.62
CA ASP A 2 -12.37 -10.72 -12.72
C ASP A 2 -11.49 -10.60 -11.47
N PHE A 3 -12.04 -10.95 -10.31
CA PHE A 3 -11.26 -11.05 -9.09
C PHE A 3 -10.20 -12.16 -9.22
N LYS A 4 -8.95 -11.84 -8.87
CA LYS A 4 -7.83 -12.78 -8.83
C LYS A 4 -7.54 -13.14 -7.38
N ASN A 5 -7.90 -14.35 -6.98
CA ASN A 5 -7.59 -14.87 -5.64
C ASN A 5 -6.18 -15.48 -5.62
N ASN A 6 -5.17 -14.64 -5.42
CA ASN A 6 -3.76 -15.07 -5.40
C ASN A 6 -3.27 -15.46 -4.01
N ALA A 7 -4.04 -15.17 -2.97
CA ALA A 7 -3.82 -15.64 -1.61
C ALA A 7 -4.84 -16.74 -1.25
N ASN A 8 -4.48 -17.55 -0.27
CA ASN A 8 -5.39 -18.50 0.36
C ASN A 8 -5.13 -18.47 1.87
N LEU A 9 -5.55 -17.37 2.49
CA LEU A 9 -5.35 -17.11 3.91
C LEU A 9 -6.69 -16.84 4.60
N ALA A 10 -6.77 -17.09 5.90
CA ALA A 10 -7.97 -16.79 6.68
C ALA A 10 -8.28 -15.28 6.74
N THR A 11 -7.25 -14.43 6.64
CA THR A 11 -7.39 -12.97 6.58
C THR A 11 -6.46 -12.43 5.50
N GLU A 12 -7.07 -11.90 4.45
CA GLU A 12 -6.35 -11.44 3.25
C GLU A 12 -6.25 -9.92 3.13
N TYR A 13 -7.17 -9.22 3.79
CA TYR A 13 -7.25 -7.77 3.86
C TYR A 13 -7.19 -7.35 5.32
N LEU A 14 -6.23 -6.50 5.64
CA LEU A 14 -6.09 -5.96 6.99
C LEU A 14 -6.21 -4.44 6.92
N TYR A 15 -6.83 -3.88 7.95
CA TYR A 15 -7.09 -2.45 8.05
C TYR A 15 -6.52 -1.90 9.35
N ASP A 16 -6.10 -0.64 9.34
CA ASP A 16 -5.81 0.09 10.56
C ASP A 16 -7.09 0.55 11.28
N LYS A 17 -6.93 1.21 12.44
CA LYS A 17 -8.06 1.72 13.24
C LYS A 17 -8.87 2.82 12.54
N ASN A 18 -8.28 3.49 11.55
CA ASN A 18 -8.95 4.52 10.77
C ASN A 18 -9.69 3.94 9.55
N GLY A 19 -9.62 2.62 9.35
CA GLY A 19 -10.25 1.93 8.23
C GLY A 19 -9.44 1.95 6.95
N ASN A 20 -8.16 2.34 7.00
CA ASN A 20 -7.29 2.29 5.83
C ASN A 20 -6.75 0.88 5.62
N LEU A 21 -6.65 0.44 4.36
CA LEU A 21 -6.06 -0.84 4.01
C LEU A 21 -4.56 -0.82 4.32
N ILE A 22 -4.08 -1.71 5.18
CA ILE A 22 -2.64 -1.84 5.50
C ILE A 22 -2.00 -3.08 4.89
N LYS A 23 -2.78 -4.08 4.47
CA LYS A 23 -2.30 -5.27 3.75
C LYS A 23 -3.36 -5.80 2.80
N ASP A 24 -2.92 -6.29 1.64
CA ASP A 24 -3.73 -7.03 0.67
C ASP A 24 -2.85 -8.13 0.07
N TYR A 25 -3.01 -9.34 0.60
CA TYR A 25 -2.20 -10.48 0.18
C TYR A 25 -2.55 -10.97 -1.24
N ASN A 26 -3.75 -10.68 -1.75
CA ASN A 26 -4.12 -11.01 -3.14
C ASN A 26 -3.33 -10.17 -4.17
N LYS A 27 -2.84 -9.00 -3.75
CA LYS A 27 -1.95 -8.13 -4.54
C LYS A 27 -0.49 -8.21 -4.10
N SER A 28 -0.14 -9.16 -3.23
CA SER A 28 1.20 -9.27 -2.63
C SER A 28 1.65 -8.00 -1.89
N ILE A 29 0.68 -7.22 -1.38
CA ILE A 29 0.93 -6.01 -0.58
C ILE A 29 1.12 -6.43 0.87
N THR A 30 2.34 -6.27 1.37
CA THR A 30 2.72 -6.70 2.72
C THR A 30 2.60 -5.58 3.75
N GLU A 31 2.61 -4.33 3.30
CA GLU A 31 2.46 -3.15 4.16
C GLU A 31 2.03 -1.92 3.35
N ILE A 32 1.09 -1.16 3.90
CA ILE A 32 0.82 0.23 3.51
C ILE A 32 0.95 1.09 4.77
N SER A 33 1.76 2.13 4.71
CA SER A 33 1.85 3.15 5.75
C SER A 33 1.15 4.42 5.28
N TYR A 34 0.61 5.18 6.23
CA TYR A 34 -0.14 6.42 5.96
C TYR A 34 0.52 7.60 6.67
N ASN A 35 0.47 8.77 6.05
CA ASN A 35 0.95 10.00 6.65
C ASN A 35 -0.12 10.68 7.52
N VAL A 36 0.20 11.84 8.09
CA VAL A 36 -0.71 12.62 8.96
C VAL A 36 -1.96 13.15 8.25
N LEU A 37 -1.98 13.18 6.91
CA LEU A 37 -3.16 13.51 6.10
C LEU A 37 -4.00 12.28 5.75
N ASN A 38 -3.66 11.12 6.33
CA ASN A 38 -4.29 9.84 6.03
C ASN A 38 -4.13 9.41 4.55
N LEU A 39 -3.03 9.83 3.90
CA LEU A 39 -2.66 9.46 2.54
C LEU A 39 -1.57 8.37 2.54
N PRO A 40 -1.55 7.43 1.57
CA PRO A 40 -0.53 6.39 1.50
C PRO A 40 0.87 6.95 1.36
N GLN A 41 1.76 6.72 2.31
CA GLN A 41 3.14 7.20 2.29
C GLN A 41 4.10 6.14 1.73
N THR A 42 3.93 4.89 2.14
CA THR A 42 4.77 3.77 1.69
C THR A 42 3.87 2.59 1.34
N LEU A 43 4.16 1.94 0.21
CA LEU A 43 3.49 0.74 -0.24
C LEU A 43 4.58 -0.32 -0.52
N LYS A 44 4.63 -1.35 0.33
CA LYS A 44 5.53 -2.49 0.16
C LYS A 44 4.77 -3.63 -0.53
N ILE A 45 5.27 -4.00 -1.70
CA ILE A 45 4.88 -5.17 -2.47
C ILE A 45 6.06 -6.14 -2.41
N SER A 46 5.83 -7.45 -2.51
CA SER A 46 6.91 -8.44 -2.44
C SER A 46 8.10 -8.15 -3.37
N SER A 47 7.88 -7.56 -4.54
CA SER A 47 8.92 -7.24 -5.53
C SER A 47 9.36 -5.78 -5.57
N ALA A 48 8.68 -4.88 -4.86
CA ALA A 48 8.95 -3.45 -4.96
C ALA A 48 8.48 -2.66 -3.76
N THR A 49 9.10 -1.51 -3.53
CA THR A 49 8.58 -0.47 -2.63
C THR A 49 8.27 0.78 -3.40
N ASN A 50 7.05 1.29 -3.23
CA ASN A 50 6.64 2.59 -3.72
C ASN A 50 6.55 3.57 -2.55
N THR A 51 7.12 4.75 -2.72
CA THR A 51 7.07 5.82 -1.72
C THR A 51 6.49 7.07 -2.34
N TYR A 52 5.54 7.68 -1.63
CA TYR A 52 4.85 8.89 -2.06
C TYR A 52 5.23 10.05 -1.14
N THR A 53 5.65 11.15 -1.75
CA THR A 53 5.88 12.42 -1.05
C THR A 53 4.79 13.39 -1.46
N TYR A 54 4.21 14.07 -0.49
CA TYR A 54 3.12 15.00 -0.69
C TYR A 54 3.54 16.41 -0.31
N VAL A 55 2.97 17.40 -0.99
CA VAL A 55 2.89 18.76 -0.47
C VAL A 55 1.84 18.84 0.65
N ALA A 56 1.84 19.93 1.43
CA ALA A 56 1.04 20.05 2.64
C ALA A 56 -0.48 20.02 2.41
N ASP A 57 -0.95 20.35 1.20
CA ASP A 57 -2.35 20.30 0.79
C ASP A 57 -2.80 18.92 0.28
N GLY A 58 -1.90 17.92 0.29
CA GLY A 58 -2.19 16.55 -0.15
C GLY A 58 -1.92 16.30 -1.64
N GLY A 59 -1.44 17.28 -2.40
CA GLY A 59 -0.94 17.05 -3.76
C GLY A 59 0.28 16.12 -3.76
N ILE A 60 0.38 15.22 -4.75
CA ILE A 60 1.58 14.36 -4.91
C ILE A 60 2.72 15.22 -5.46
N LEU A 61 3.83 15.27 -4.72
CA LEU A 61 5.07 15.91 -5.14
C LEU A 61 5.98 14.94 -5.89
N LYS A 62 6.08 13.69 -5.39
CA LYS A 62 6.97 12.68 -5.95
C LYS A 62 6.45 11.27 -5.70
N THR A 63 6.70 10.40 -6.66
CA THR A 63 6.63 8.95 -6.49
C THR A 63 8.01 8.34 -6.77
N ALA A 64 8.49 7.51 -5.86
CA ALA A 64 9.71 6.71 -6.04
C ALA A 64 9.35 5.23 -6.07
N HIS A 65 9.95 4.49 -7.01
CA HIS A 65 9.76 3.05 -7.18
C HIS A 65 11.12 2.38 -7.01
N THR A 66 11.26 1.55 -5.98
CA THR A 66 12.44 0.72 -5.76
C THR A 66 12.07 -0.71 -6.07
N ILE A 67 12.65 -1.27 -7.12
CA ILE A 67 12.41 -2.66 -7.55
C ILE A 67 13.50 -3.54 -6.93
N PHE A 68 13.10 -4.67 -6.37
CA PHE A 68 14.03 -5.70 -5.89
C PHE A 68 14.31 -6.67 -7.04
N THR A 69 15.59 -6.84 -7.38
CA THR A 69 16.10 -7.83 -8.34
C THR A 69 16.52 -9.11 -7.64
#